data_AF-A0A1C5QJI5-F1
#
_entry.id   AF-A0A1C5QJI5-F1
#
_cell.length_a   1.000
_cell.length_b   1.000
_cell.length_c   1.000
_cell.angle_alpha   90.00
_cell.angle_beta   90.00
_cell.angle_gamma   90.00
#
_symmetry.space_group_name_H-M   'P 1'
#
loop_
_entity.id
_entity.type
_entity.pdbx_description
1 polymer ?
#
loop_
_entity_poly.entity_id
_entity_poly.type
_entity_poly.pdbx_seq_one_letter_code
_entity_poly.pdbx_strand_id
1 'polypeptide(L)'
;MRHFDCINYINLDCEKGMCALDKVIVPIDGEGSEGCPRFEAAPKCGNCKNFSDPDKYGIGTCSGYEKENWAYATCGAYSCEKYAR
;
A
#
# COMPACT_ATOMS: atom_id res chain seq x y z
N MET A 1 -6.07 3.95 -8.26
CA MET A 1 -4.91 3.04 -8.38
C MET A 1 -3.74 3.88 -8.85
N ARG A 2 -2.72 4.05 -8.00
CA ARG A 2 -1.54 4.89 -8.30
C ARG A 2 -0.28 4.04 -8.37
N HIS A 3 0.80 4.57 -8.95
CA HIS A 3 2.12 3.97 -8.85
C HIS A 3 2.51 3.66 -7.40
N PHE A 4 2.19 4.55 -6.45
CA PHE A 4 2.41 4.35 -5.01
C PHE A 4 1.68 3.13 -4.40
N ASP A 5 0.68 2.58 -5.10
CA ASP A 5 -0.05 1.38 -4.68
C ASP A 5 0.46 0.09 -5.35
N CYS A 6 1.51 0.18 -6.17
CA CYS A 6 2.05 -0.93 -6.96
C CYS A 6 3.22 -1.62 -6.25
N ILE A 7 3.33 -2.96 -6.34
CA ILE A 7 4.46 -3.75 -5.84
C ILE A 7 5.79 -3.39 -6.52
N ASN A 8 5.71 -2.86 -7.74
CA ASN A 8 6.86 -2.42 -8.52
C ASN A 8 7.32 -0.99 -8.17
N TYR A 9 6.76 -0.37 -7.13
CA TYR A 9 7.13 0.98 -6.70
C TYR A 9 8.27 0.94 -5.68
N ILE A 10 9.36 1.62 -6.00
CA ILE A 10 10.49 1.84 -5.10
C ILE A 10 10.28 3.19 -4.42
N ASN A 11 10.05 3.15 -3.10
CA ASN A 11 9.90 4.37 -2.30
C ASN A 11 11.21 5.18 -2.31
N LEU A 12 11.11 6.50 -2.51
CA LEU A 12 12.25 7.42 -2.43
C LEU A 12 12.04 8.42 -1.29
N ASP A 13 10.99 9.23 -1.37
CA ASP A 13 10.67 10.26 -0.38
C ASP A 13 9.16 10.48 -0.23
N CYS A 14 8.77 11.61 0.36
CA CYS A 14 7.38 11.95 0.67
C CYS A 14 6.54 12.45 -0.52
N GLU A 15 7.12 12.70 -1.69
CA GLU A 15 6.39 13.20 -2.88
C GLU A 15 6.52 12.30 -4.10
N LYS A 16 7.53 11.42 -4.15
CA LYS A 16 7.83 10.58 -5.32
C LYS A 16 8.54 9.29 -4.99
N GLY A 17 8.65 8.45 -6.01
CA GLY A 17 9.36 7.19 -5.99
C GLY A 17 9.85 6.84 -7.39
N MET A 18 10.17 5.57 -7.60
CA MET A 18 10.64 5.07 -8.89
C MET A 18 9.87 3.81 -9.30
N CYS A 19 9.49 3.71 -10.57
CA CYS A 19 9.01 2.46 -11.15
C CYS A 19 10.20 1.49 -11.32
N ALA A 20 10.19 0.33 -10.66
CA ALA A 20 11.27 -0.66 -10.77
C ALA A 20 11.46 -1.20 -12.20
N LEU A 21 10.36 -1.27 -12.97
CA LEU A 21 10.36 -1.80 -14.34
C LEU A 21 11.05 -0.82 -15.29
N ASP A 22 10.56 0.42 -15.32
CA ASP A 22 11.00 1.44 -16.29
C ASP A 22 12.14 2.34 -15.78
N LYS A 23 12.42 2.30 -14.46
CA LYS A 23 13.49 3.05 -13.77
C LYS A 23 13.33 4.58 -13.87
N VAL A 24 12.09 5.03 -14.00
CA VAL A 24 11.72 6.45 -14.04
C VAL A 24 11.14 6.91 -12.71
N ILE A 25 11.37 8.18 -12.38
CA ILE A 25 10.75 8.83 -11.22
C ILE A 25 9.27 9.04 -11.51
N VAL A 26 8.42 8.70 -10.55
CA VAL A 26 6.96 8.84 -10.62
C VAL A 26 6.46 9.54 -9.35
N PRO A 27 5.52 10.49 -9.46
CA PRO A 27 4.97 11.19 -8.29
C PRO A 27 4.00 10.29 -7.51
N ILE A 28 3.84 10.57 -6.21
CA ILE A 28 2.82 9.93 -5.37
C ILE A 28 1.42 10.46 -5.71
N ASP A 29 1.32 11.76 -5.98
CA ASP A 29 0.06 12.49 -6.19
C ASP A 29 0.10 13.31 -7.49
N GLY A 30 -1.08 13.71 -7.97
CA GLY A 30 -1.22 14.57 -9.15
C GLY A 30 -1.07 13.83 -10.48
N GLU A 31 -0.90 14.61 -11.55
CA GLU A 31 -0.76 14.10 -12.93
C GLU A 31 0.49 13.22 -13.07
N GLY A 32 0.32 12.03 -13.65
CA GLY A 32 1.40 11.05 -13.83
C GLY A 32 1.58 10.09 -12.65
N SER A 33 0.74 10.17 -11.61
CA SER A 33 0.74 9.24 -10.48
C SER A 33 -0.06 7.96 -10.74
N GLU A 34 -0.80 7.87 -11.85
CA GLU A 34 -1.73 6.79 -12.17
C GLU A 34 -1.02 5.43 -12.34
N GLY A 35 -1.69 4.33 -11.97
CA GLY A 35 -1.20 2.99 -12.27
C GLY A 35 -1.17 2.71 -13.77
N CYS A 36 -0.24 1.84 -14.21
CA CYS A 36 -0.14 1.39 -15.61
C CYS A 36 -0.73 -0.02 -15.80
N PRO A 37 -0.82 -0.55 -17.04
CA PRO A 37 -1.33 -1.92 -17.28
C PRO A 37 -0.54 -3.05 -16.60
N ARG A 38 0.70 -2.79 -16.14
CA ARG A 38 1.55 -3.72 -15.37
C ARG A 38 1.39 -3.55 -13.86
N PHE A 39 0.33 -2.87 -13.42
CA PHE A 39 0.05 -2.64 -12.01
C PHE A 39 -0.27 -3.96 -11.30
N GLU A 40 0.43 -4.19 -10.20
CA GLU A 40 0.12 -5.25 -9.25
C GLU A 40 0.10 -4.65 -7.86
N ALA A 41 -0.96 -4.89 -7.08
CA ALA A 41 -1.12 -4.23 -5.79
C ALA A 41 0.01 -4.59 -4.81
N ALA A 42 0.68 -3.57 -4.26
CA ALA A 42 1.58 -3.74 -3.13
C ALA A 42 0.83 -4.31 -1.92
N PRO A 43 1.40 -5.27 -1.17
CA PRO A 43 0.86 -5.67 0.12
C PRO A 43 0.74 -4.46 1.06
N LYS A 44 -0.49 -4.12 1.46
CA LYS A 44 -0.79 -3.07 2.45
C LYS A 44 -1.85 -3.58 3.41
N CYS A 45 -1.93 -3.04 4.63
CA CYS A 45 -3.01 -3.41 5.56
C CYS A 45 -4.40 -3.24 4.92
N GLY A 46 -4.62 -2.16 4.15
CA GLY A 46 -5.89 -1.87 3.48
C GLY A 46 -6.32 -2.89 2.41
N ASN A 47 -5.44 -3.81 2.00
CA ASN A 47 -5.78 -4.94 1.12
C ASN A 47 -5.48 -6.30 1.77
N CYS A 48 -5.45 -6.36 3.10
CA CYS A 48 -5.33 -7.57 3.89
C CYS A 48 -6.71 -8.02 4.36
N LYS A 49 -7.01 -9.32 4.27
CA LYS A 49 -8.27 -9.92 4.79
C LYS A 49 -8.51 -9.70 6.29
N ASN A 50 -7.43 -9.42 7.05
CA ASN A 50 -7.48 -9.24 8.49
C ASN A 50 -7.69 -7.76 8.90
N PHE A 51 -7.81 -6.84 7.95
CA PHE A 51 -8.03 -5.42 8.21
C PHE A 51 -9.49 -5.05 7.95
N SER A 52 -10.17 -4.46 8.93
CA SER A 52 -11.58 -4.07 8.84
C SER A 52 -11.84 -2.70 9.46
N ASP A 53 -13.04 -2.18 9.18
CA ASP A 53 -13.63 -1.00 9.81
C ASP A 53 -12.73 0.26 9.81
N PRO A 54 -12.10 0.64 8.67
CA PRO A 54 -11.33 1.86 8.61
C PRO A 54 -12.22 3.09 8.78
N ASP A 55 -11.75 4.03 9.60
CA ASP A 55 -12.33 5.36 9.69
C ASP A 55 -12.01 6.24 8.46
N LYS A 56 -12.42 7.50 8.50
CA LYS A 56 -12.18 8.46 7.40
C LYS A 56 -10.70 8.77 7.13
N TYR A 57 -9.79 8.42 8.04
CA TYR A 57 -8.34 8.56 7.88
C TYR A 57 -7.66 7.24 7.53
N GLY A 58 -8.44 6.15 7.37
CA GLY A 58 -7.93 4.82 7.08
C GLY A 58 -7.37 4.11 8.30
N ILE A 59 -7.67 4.56 9.52
CA ILE A 59 -7.31 3.86 10.77
C ILE A 59 -8.42 2.86 11.06
N GLY A 60 -8.08 1.58 11.15
CA GLY A 60 -9.04 0.48 11.36
C GLY A 60 -8.49 -0.58 12.30
N THR A 61 -9.15 -1.74 12.32
CA THR A 61 -8.79 -2.86 13.19
C THR A 61 -8.08 -3.96 12.42
N CYS A 62 -7.00 -4.48 12.99
CA CYS A 62 -6.31 -5.69 12.57
C CYS A 62 -6.68 -6.85 13.49
N SER A 63 -7.26 -7.91 12.93
CA SER A 63 -7.66 -9.15 13.63
C SER A 63 -6.73 -10.33 13.32
N GLY A 64 -5.52 -10.08 12.80
CA GLY A 64 -4.57 -11.12 12.38
C GLY A 64 -3.90 -11.91 13.52
N TYR A 65 -4.11 -11.49 14.76
CA TYR A 65 -3.52 -12.07 15.98
C TYR A 65 -4.62 -12.33 17.02
N GLU A 66 -4.29 -13.06 18.09
CA GLU A 66 -5.25 -13.43 19.16
C GLU A 66 -5.95 -12.21 19.77
N LYS A 67 -5.22 -11.12 19.97
CA LYS A 67 -5.78 -9.84 20.42
C LYS A 67 -5.79 -8.87 19.26
N GLU A 68 -6.97 -8.31 18.99
CA GLU A 68 -7.15 -7.23 18.02
C GLU A 68 -6.27 -6.03 18.36
N ASN A 69 -5.84 -5.32 17.33
CA ASN A 69 -5.09 -4.09 17.48
C ASN A 69 -5.47 -3.11 16.36
N TRP A 70 -5.16 -1.82 16.54
CA TRP A 70 -5.35 -0.86 15.46
C TRP A 70 -4.28 -1.02 14.39
N ALA A 71 -4.63 -0.67 13.15
CA ALA A 71 -3.71 -0.57 12.03
C ALA A 71 -4.15 0.59 11.11
N TYR A 72 -3.34 0.92 10.11
CA TYR A 72 -3.67 1.96 9.14
C TYR A 72 -3.55 1.43 7.71
N ALA A 73 -4.52 1.77 6.86
CA ALA A 73 -4.74 1.15 5.55
C ALA A 73 -3.52 1.21 4.61
N THR A 74 -2.69 2.25 4.73
CA THR A 74 -1.50 2.46 3.88
C THR A 74 -0.21 1.84 4.44
N CYS A 75 -0.26 1.18 5.61
CA CYS A 75 0.89 0.48 6.19
C CYS A 75 1.36 -0.62 5.24
N GLY A 76 2.65 -0.61 4.87
CA GLY A 76 3.24 -1.65 4.03
C GLY A 76 3.25 -3.00 4.74
N ALA A 77 2.61 -4.00 4.13
CA ALA A 77 2.43 -5.33 4.70
C ALA A 77 3.39 -6.39 4.14
N TYR A 78 4.45 -5.97 3.45
CA TYR A 78 5.44 -6.84 2.78
C TYR A 78 6.07 -7.89 3.69
N SER A 79 6.28 -7.54 4.96
CA SER A 79 6.92 -8.38 5.98
C SER A 79 5.97 -8.80 7.10
N CYS A 80 4.66 -8.60 6.93
CA CYS A 80 3.69 -9.01 7.93
C CYS A 80 3.39 -10.51 7.79
N GLU A 81 3.71 -11.30 8.82
CA GLU A 81 3.50 -12.76 8.84
C GLU A 81 2.03 -13.17 8.72
N LYS A 82 1.12 -12.25 9.03
CA LYS A 82 -0.33 -12.46 8.97
C LYS A 82 -0.97 -11.83 7.74
N TYR A 83 -0.20 -11.22 6.85
CA TYR A 83 -0.77 -10.69 5.61
C TYR A 83 -1.34 -11.81 4.77
N ALA A 84 -2.58 -11.63 4.33
CA ALA A 84 -3.21 -12.45 3.33
C ALA A 84 -4.19 -11.57 2.55
N ARG A 85 -4.21 -11.72 1.24
CA ARG A 85 -5.17 -11.05 0.38
C ARG A 85 -6.58 -11.58 0.60
#